data_AF-A0A7S1J6T1-F1
#
_entry.id   AF-A0A7S1J6T1-F1
#
_cell.length_a   1.000
_cell.length_b   1.000
_cell.length_c   1.000
_cell.angle_alpha   90.00
_cell.angle_beta   90.00
_cell.angle_gamma   90.00
#
_symmetry.space_group_name_H-M   'P 1'
#
loop_
_entity.id
_entity.type
_entity.pdbx_description
1 polymer ?
#
loop_
_entity_poly.entity_id
_entity_poly.type
_entity_poly.pdbx_seq_one_letter_code
_entity_poly.pdbx_strand_id
1 'polypeptide(L)'
;LSDFSSRGTTQDFRFTPQVVAPGEYIMSAKSDGNLNTFNCDLEDQMGTSMATPAVSASAVLLRQYFREGYHPHGEKGGSTAYSPTAMLLKAILINAAEPLTGLVQRNAMGDWQPLHPVPSFQQGHGVPLLASVIPLHTIPAANRTGLWFSDEASDAAVGTGETKVLCVHFPYTDNRTFKATLTWRDPAAGINAMWTLANDLDLYVVAPDGKRHFGNVPVEHTVRLKDALNSHEKVRIPGARPGLYTLVVVGARVPNAPLLYALTATGAPPPMPAHTQLCLPVCPEAPAPCSGHGSCHPQTGACSCQTHWYGLDCAHEATELVSGSRTDVEVPIQSWRYFRIATDRLTTNVDVYMQRLEDRADPDLYIGKGTFPDRHVSFQKDENCDPCGRAANKLAWNLNDGPQEFYYVGVKVTCCFPATVRLHVTVTTKLPPVPHVDGIALEPYGTGSPELTLPLWPAPHVLYIKGASFSLSSSVSVEGPCAVSFRAAGGAVYMCTVFSGSASIIGCQLDPAAGDPLATRTLTLELACDGAGASGPGRPVTLTLEPPQVTGVTTVDGQ
;
A
#
# COMPACT_ATOMS: atom_id res chain seq x y z
N LEU A 1 -18.41 23.11 -6.65
CA LEU A 1 -18.86 22.97 -5.24
C LEU A 1 -18.67 24.31 -4.57
N SER A 2 -19.66 24.82 -3.82
CA SER A 2 -19.56 26.13 -3.17
C SER A 2 -18.42 26.18 -2.14
N ASP A 3 -17.71 27.31 -2.08
CA ASP A 3 -16.47 27.44 -1.32
C ASP A 3 -16.64 27.37 0.19
N PHE A 4 -17.78 27.86 0.69
CA PHE A 4 -18.12 27.81 2.10
C PHE A 4 -18.47 26.40 2.59
N SER A 5 -18.70 25.44 1.69
CA SER A 5 -19.04 24.08 2.08
C SER A 5 -17.88 23.44 2.82
N SER A 6 -18.10 23.07 4.08
CA SER A 6 -17.12 22.33 4.86
C SER A 6 -16.71 21.05 4.12
N ARG A 7 -15.43 20.73 4.23
CA ARG A 7 -14.81 19.56 3.59
C ARG A 7 -14.35 18.62 4.68
N GLY A 8 -14.42 17.32 4.40
CA GLY A 8 -13.79 16.31 5.23
C GLY A 8 -12.26 16.43 5.22
N THR A 9 -11.58 15.55 5.94
CA THR A 9 -12.14 14.40 6.67
C THR A 9 -12.71 14.77 8.04
N THR A 10 -13.40 13.83 8.71
CA THR A 10 -13.51 13.89 10.18
C THR A 10 -12.13 13.74 10.82
N GLN A 11 -12.02 13.97 12.13
CA GLN A 11 -10.77 13.73 12.88
C GLN A 11 -10.29 12.27 12.79
N ASP A 12 -11.20 11.33 12.63
CA ASP A 12 -10.93 9.90 12.41
C ASP A 12 -10.96 9.49 10.93
N PHE A 13 -10.82 10.47 10.02
CA PHE A 13 -10.55 10.27 8.59
C PHE A 13 -11.68 9.70 7.73
N ARG A 14 -12.91 9.68 8.26
CA ARG A 14 -14.10 9.35 7.49
C ARG A 14 -14.41 10.43 6.46
N PHE A 15 -14.94 10.03 5.32
CA PHE A 15 -15.35 11.00 4.32
C PHE A 15 -16.70 11.60 4.67
N THR A 16 -16.71 12.93 4.78
CA THR A 16 -17.87 13.78 5.06
C THR A 16 -17.75 15.04 4.21
N PRO A 17 -18.85 15.64 3.72
CA PRO A 17 -20.22 15.13 3.79
C PRO A 17 -20.41 13.82 3.01
N GLN A 18 -21.48 13.07 3.29
CA GLN A 18 -21.78 11.82 2.55
C GLN A 18 -22.43 12.08 1.19
N VAL A 19 -23.21 13.15 1.09
CA VAL A 19 -23.86 13.64 -0.13
C VAL A 19 -23.91 15.16 -0.10
N VAL A 20 -24.10 15.78 -1.26
CA VAL A 20 -24.22 17.23 -1.41
C VAL A 20 -25.52 17.58 -2.15
N ALA A 21 -25.97 18.83 -2.02
CA ALA A 21 -27.15 19.34 -2.72
C ALA A 21 -26.99 20.85 -3.00
N PRO A 22 -27.80 21.43 -3.91
CA PRO A 22 -27.81 22.87 -4.12
C PRO A 22 -28.05 23.62 -2.80
N GLY A 23 -27.19 24.59 -2.50
CA GLY A 23 -27.23 25.35 -1.26
C GLY A 23 -26.77 26.80 -1.44
N GLU A 24 -26.69 27.29 -2.68
CA GLU A 24 -26.23 28.62 -3.01
C GLU A 24 -27.32 29.35 -3.80
N TYR A 25 -27.66 30.56 -3.36
CA TYR A 25 -28.77 31.38 -3.87
C TYR A 25 -30.09 30.59 -3.95
N ILE A 26 -30.47 29.96 -2.84
CA ILE A 26 -31.71 29.21 -2.71
C ILE A 26 -32.81 30.17 -2.25
N MET A 27 -33.78 30.41 -3.13
CA MET A 27 -34.99 31.13 -2.83
C MET A 27 -35.93 30.28 -1.97
N SER A 28 -36.29 30.76 -0.79
CA SER A 28 -37.20 30.06 0.13
C SER A 28 -38.10 31.04 0.89
N ALA A 29 -39.03 30.50 1.68
CA ALA A 29 -39.98 31.28 2.47
C ALA A 29 -39.26 32.22 3.46
N LYS A 30 -39.65 33.49 3.46
CA LYS A 30 -39.14 34.52 4.36
C LYS A 30 -40.06 34.70 5.55
N SER A 31 -39.52 34.63 6.77
CA SER A 31 -40.27 35.00 7.97
C SER A 31 -40.14 36.50 8.21
N ASP A 32 -41.27 37.19 8.42
CA ASP A 32 -41.31 38.56 8.91
C ASP A 32 -41.39 38.64 10.45
N GLY A 33 -41.32 37.50 11.13
CA GLY A 33 -41.40 37.38 12.58
C GLY A 33 -42.81 37.56 13.17
N ASN A 34 -43.84 37.78 12.35
CA ASN A 34 -45.21 37.99 12.81
C ASN A 34 -46.15 36.88 12.27
N LEU A 35 -46.69 36.07 13.18
CA LEU A 35 -47.54 34.93 12.83
C LEU A 35 -48.89 35.30 12.20
N ASN A 36 -49.29 36.58 12.18
CA ASN A 36 -50.61 37.03 11.73
C ASN A 36 -50.61 37.75 10.37
N THR A 37 -49.45 37.97 9.76
CA THR A 37 -49.37 38.72 8.49
C THR A 37 -49.76 37.90 7.28
N PHE A 38 -49.70 36.56 7.37
CA PHE A 38 -49.91 35.65 6.25
C PHE A 38 -49.07 36.03 5.02
N ASN A 39 -47.86 36.57 5.26
CA ASN A 39 -46.98 36.99 4.19
C ASN A 39 -46.59 35.78 3.31
N CYS A 40 -46.32 36.06 2.03
CA CYS A 40 -45.90 35.07 1.04
C CYS A 40 -44.53 35.43 0.46
N ASP A 41 -43.72 36.13 1.25
CA ASP A 41 -42.45 36.68 0.80
C ASP A 41 -41.41 35.57 0.65
N LEU A 42 -40.50 35.79 -0.30
CA LEU A 42 -39.37 34.91 -0.57
C LEU A 42 -38.07 35.66 -0.34
N GLU A 43 -37.05 34.93 0.08
CA GLU A 43 -35.69 35.45 0.24
C GLU A 43 -34.67 34.43 -0.22
N ASP A 44 -33.62 34.91 -0.87
CA ASP A 44 -32.47 34.10 -1.25
C ASP A 44 -31.52 33.96 -0.08
N GLN A 45 -31.19 32.71 0.27
CA GLN A 45 -30.15 32.39 1.25
C GLN A 45 -29.15 31.38 0.69
N MET A 46 -28.00 31.27 1.34
CA MET A 46 -26.98 30.29 0.98
C MET A 46 -26.33 29.68 2.22
N GLY A 47 -25.89 28.45 2.08
CA GLY A 47 -25.26 27.69 3.14
C GLY A 47 -25.54 26.20 3.01
N THR A 48 -24.76 25.39 3.70
CA THR A 48 -25.10 23.99 3.95
C THR A 48 -26.44 23.87 4.71
N SER A 49 -26.84 24.93 5.43
CA SER A 49 -28.17 25.13 6.01
C SER A 49 -29.31 25.11 4.99
N MET A 50 -29.05 25.44 3.71
CA MET A 50 -30.03 25.38 2.62
C MET A 50 -29.95 24.05 1.86
N ALA A 51 -28.76 23.47 1.73
CA ALA A 51 -28.59 22.14 1.14
C ALA A 51 -29.22 21.02 1.99
N THR A 52 -29.09 21.11 3.31
CA THR A 52 -29.60 20.11 4.27
C THR A 52 -31.11 19.88 4.16
N PRO A 53 -31.99 20.90 4.19
CA PRO A 53 -33.43 20.68 4.03
C PRO A 53 -33.81 20.11 2.65
N ALA A 54 -33.05 20.38 1.59
CA ALA A 54 -33.29 19.76 0.28
C ALA A 54 -33.08 18.24 0.30
N VAL A 55 -32.01 17.75 0.96
CA VAL A 55 -31.78 16.32 1.15
C VAL A 55 -32.82 15.72 2.11
N SER A 56 -33.20 16.44 3.18
CA SER A 56 -34.26 16.02 4.10
C SER A 56 -35.61 15.84 3.37
N ALA A 57 -35.98 16.78 2.49
CA ALA A 57 -37.19 16.66 1.67
C ALA A 57 -37.12 15.43 0.75
N SER A 58 -35.95 15.16 0.15
CA SER A 58 -35.71 13.95 -0.65
C SER A 58 -35.93 12.67 0.19
N ALA A 59 -35.46 12.63 1.44
CA ALA A 59 -35.69 11.52 2.35
C ALA A 59 -37.17 11.34 2.72
N VAL A 60 -37.91 12.44 2.92
CA VAL A 60 -39.36 12.42 3.19
C VAL A 60 -40.12 11.86 1.99
N LEU A 61 -39.78 12.30 0.77
CA LEU A 61 -40.39 11.80 -0.46
C LEU A 61 -40.11 10.30 -0.66
N LEU A 62 -38.88 9.84 -0.39
CA LEU A 62 -38.55 8.41 -0.41
C LEU A 62 -39.39 7.63 0.62
N ARG A 63 -39.51 8.14 1.85
CA ARG A 63 -40.32 7.49 2.89
C ARG A 63 -41.78 7.39 2.47
N GLN A 64 -42.33 8.45 1.87
CA GLN A 64 -43.69 8.45 1.34
C GLN A 64 -43.85 7.45 0.20
N TYR A 65 -42.90 7.42 -0.75
CA TYR A 65 -42.87 6.50 -1.88
C TYR A 65 -43.00 5.03 -1.42
N PHE A 66 -42.27 4.62 -0.39
CA PHE A 66 -42.40 3.27 0.16
C PHE A 66 -43.70 3.06 0.95
N ARG A 67 -44.07 3.99 1.84
CA ARG A 67 -45.25 3.81 2.73
C ARG A 67 -46.57 3.82 1.98
N GLU A 68 -46.64 4.51 0.85
CA GLU A 68 -47.80 4.50 -0.04
C GLU A 68 -47.72 3.37 -1.09
N GLY A 69 -46.66 2.56 -1.07
CA GLY A 69 -46.50 1.39 -1.91
C GLY A 69 -46.27 1.69 -3.39
N TYR A 70 -45.57 2.79 -3.69
CA TYR A 70 -45.14 3.07 -5.07
C TYR A 70 -44.07 2.09 -5.56
N HIS A 71 -43.22 1.58 -4.66
CA HIS A 71 -42.28 0.52 -4.99
C HIS A 71 -43.02 -0.81 -5.29
N PRO A 72 -42.61 -1.60 -6.31
CA PRO A 72 -41.50 -1.41 -7.24
C PRO A 72 -41.87 -0.75 -8.58
N HIS A 73 -43.12 -0.40 -8.82
CA HIS A 73 -43.59 -0.04 -10.17
C HIS A 73 -43.72 1.47 -10.43
N GLY A 74 -43.58 2.30 -9.40
CA GLY A 74 -43.76 3.76 -9.47
C GLY A 74 -45.24 4.18 -9.45
N GLU A 75 -46.13 3.30 -8.99
CA GLU A 75 -47.58 3.49 -8.90
C GLU A 75 -48.10 3.09 -7.52
N LYS A 76 -48.98 3.90 -6.95
CA LYS A 76 -49.51 3.72 -5.60
C LYS A 76 -50.27 2.40 -5.47
N GLY A 77 -49.80 1.49 -4.62
CA GLY A 77 -50.44 0.20 -4.35
C GLY A 77 -50.38 -0.20 -2.88
N GLY A 78 -51.52 -0.37 -2.21
CA GLY A 78 -51.54 -0.66 -0.77
C GLY A 78 -50.87 -1.99 -0.36
N SER A 79 -50.88 -2.99 -1.24
CA SER A 79 -50.29 -4.32 -0.98
C SER A 79 -48.77 -4.36 -1.05
N THR A 80 -48.14 -3.31 -1.58
CA THR A 80 -46.68 -3.17 -1.69
C THR A 80 -46.11 -2.10 -0.75
N ALA A 81 -46.95 -1.57 0.16
CA ALA A 81 -46.54 -0.60 1.16
C ALA A 81 -45.47 -1.18 2.10
N TYR A 82 -44.41 -0.42 2.31
CA TYR A 82 -43.27 -0.79 3.15
C TYR A 82 -42.86 0.39 4.04
N SER A 83 -42.41 0.11 5.28
CA SER A 83 -41.91 1.13 6.19
C SER A 83 -40.39 1.08 6.24
N PRO A 84 -39.67 1.91 5.46
CA PRO A 84 -38.21 1.80 5.35
C PRO A 84 -37.52 2.28 6.63
N THR A 85 -36.40 1.63 6.98
CA THR A 85 -35.54 2.11 8.06
C THR A 85 -34.79 3.37 7.65
N ALA A 86 -34.25 4.07 8.66
CA ALA A 86 -33.33 5.18 8.41
C ALA A 86 -32.06 4.72 7.67
N MET A 87 -31.63 3.47 7.85
CA MET A 87 -30.48 2.90 7.13
C MET A 87 -30.82 2.76 5.65
N LEU A 88 -31.97 2.18 5.30
CA LEU A 88 -32.38 2.05 3.90
C LEU A 88 -32.56 3.42 3.22
N LEU A 89 -33.20 4.39 3.89
CA LEU A 89 -33.32 5.75 3.34
C LEU A 89 -31.95 6.37 3.05
N LYS A 90 -30.99 6.22 3.97
CA LYS A 90 -29.60 6.67 3.78
C LYS A 90 -28.92 5.93 2.62
N ALA A 91 -29.07 4.60 2.55
CA ALA A 91 -28.48 3.78 1.50
C ALA A 91 -28.98 4.20 0.12
N ILE A 92 -30.27 4.46 -0.03
CA ILE A 92 -30.88 4.91 -1.30
C ILE A 92 -30.39 6.31 -1.67
N LEU A 93 -30.31 7.25 -0.74
CA LEU A 93 -29.79 8.60 -1.04
C LEU A 93 -28.34 8.56 -1.54
N ILE A 94 -27.49 7.74 -0.91
CA ILE A 94 -26.11 7.55 -1.32
C ILE A 94 -26.03 6.79 -2.65
N ASN A 95 -26.87 5.77 -2.86
CA ASN A 95 -26.94 5.03 -4.12
C ASN A 95 -27.39 5.95 -5.29
N ALA A 96 -28.35 6.84 -5.02
CA ALA A 96 -28.84 7.86 -5.95
C ALA A 96 -27.81 8.95 -6.27
N ALA A 97 -26.79 9.12 -5.43
CA ALA A 97 -25.81 10.17 -5.60
C ALA A 97 -24.98 9.97 -6.88
N GLU A 98 -24.86 11.04 -7.66
CA GLU A 98 -24.03 11.12 -8.85
C GLU A 98 -22.85 12.08 -8.66
N PRO A 99 -21.66 11.77 -9.18
CA PRO A 99 -20.51 12.67 -9.13
C PRO A 99 -20.86 14.02 -9.74
N LEU A 100 -20.48 15.10 -9.04
CA LEU A 100 -20.51 16.43 -9.60
C LEU A 100 -19.40 16.57 -10.66
N THR A 101 -19.70 17.34 -11.70
CA THR A 101 -18.72 17.80 -12.69
C THR A 101 -18.26 19.22 -12.37
N GLY A 102 -17.06 19.58 -12.80
CA GLY A 102 -16.57 20.96 -12.76
C GLY A 102 -15.51 21.21 -11.69
N LEU A 103 -15.39 22.48 -11.32
CA LEU A 103 -14.28 22.98 -10.52
C LEU A 103 -14.73 23.32 -9.08
N VAL A 104 -13.77 23.30 -8.17
CA VAL A 104 -13.89 23.80 -6.81
C VAL A 104 -12.82 24.86 -6.58
N GLN A 105 -13.19 25.98 -5.94
CA GLN A 105 -12.22 27.00 -5.61
C GLN A 105 -11.45 26.54 -4.37
N ARG A 106 -10.12 26.57 -4.48
CA ARG A 106 -9.21 26.16 -3.41
C ARG A 106 -9.04 27.28 -2.39
N ASN A 107 -8.99 28.53 -2.85
CA ASN A 107 -8.73 29.71 -2.02
C ASN A 107 -9.48 30.95 -2.55
N ALA A 108 -9.54 32.00 -1.74
CA ALA A 108 -10.18 33.26 -2.10
C ALA A 108 -9.46 34.02 -3.25
N MET A 109 -8.32 33.52 -3.75
CA MET A 109 -7.55 34.12 -4.84
C MET A 109 -7.89 33.55 -6.23
N GLY A 110 -8.89 32.66 -6.33
CA GLY A 110 -9.37 32.13 -7.62
C GLY A 110 -8.57 30.94 -8.17
N ASP A 111 -7.89 30.16 -7.33
CA ASP A 111 -7.32 28.87 -7.73
C ASP A 111 -8.43 27.81 -7.88
N TRP A 112 -8.80 27.50 -9.12
CA TRP A 112 -9.86 26.55 -9.46
C TRP A 112 -9.29 25.20 -9.89
N GLN A 113 -9.82 24.11 -9.33
CA GLN A 113 -9.33 22.77 -9.64
C GLN A 113 -10.45 21.76 -9.86
N PRO A 114 -10.21 20.70 -10.66
CA PRO A 114 -11.16 19.62 -10.82
C PRO A 114 -11.55 19.04 -9.45
N LEU A 115 -12.84 18.80 -9.28
CA LEU A 115 -13.35 18.13 -8.09
C LEU A 115 -12.83 16.69 -8.04
N HIS A 116 -12.43 16.21 -6.85
CA HIS A 116 -11.90 14.86 -6.73
C HIS A 116 -12.96 13.79 -7.05
N PRO A 117 -12.58 12.67 -7.69
CA PRO A 117 -13.48 11.55 -7.98
C PRO A 117 -14.18 11.04 -6.71
N VAL A 118 -15.41 10.55 -6.85
CA VAL A 118 -16.16 9.96 -5.72
C VAL A 118 -15.63 8.56 -5.36
N PRO A 119 -15.71 8.15 -4.08
CA PRO A 119 -16.06 9.00 -2.93
C PRO A 119 -14.95 9.99 -2.62
N SER A 120 -15.31 11.22 -2.21
CA SER A 120 -14.31 12.23 -1.84
C SER A 120 -14.70 13.05 -0.62
N PHE A 121 -13.72 13.71 -0.02
CA PHE A 121 -13.93 14.62 1.12
C PHE A 121 -14.60 15.95 0.76
N GLN A 122 -14.79 16.21 -0.53
CA GLN A 122 -15.42 17.44 -1.01
C GLN A 122 -16.90 17.21 -1.31
N GLN A 123 -17.22 16.12 -2.00
CA GLN A 123 -18.59 15.84 -2.47
C GLN A 123 -19.21 14.57 -1.90
N GLY A 124 -18.50 13.82 -1.05
CA GLY A 124 -18.93 12.51 -0.62
C GLY A 124 -19.15 11.60 -1.82
N HIS A 125 -20.35 11.05 -1.93
CA HIS A 125 -20.82 10.26 -3.07
C HIS A 125 -21.45 11.08 -4.19
N GLY A 126 -21.54 12.41 -4.03
CA GLY A 126 -22.09 13.34 -4.99
C GLY A 126 -23.50 13.84 -4.65
N VAL A 127 -24.26 14.26 -5.67
CA VAL A 127 -25.61 14.82 -5.53
C VAL A 127 -26.70 13.76 -5.72
N PRO A 128 -27.61 13.53 -4.75
CA PRO A 128 -28.68 12.56 -4.88
C PRO A 128 -29.65 12.90 -6.02
N LEU A 129 -29.74 12.03 -7.01
CA LEU A 129 -30.73 12.11 -8.08
C LEU A 129 -31.71 10.94 -7.94
N LEU A 130 -32.81 11.11 -7.20
CA LEU A 130 -33.70 9.99 -6.86
C LEU A 130 -34.25 9.26 -8.09
N ALA A 131 -34.59 10.00 -9.15
CA ALA A 131 -35.06 9.46 -10.42
C ALA A 131 -34.05 8.51 -11.11
N SER A 132 -32.77 8.52 -10.71
CA SER A 132 -31.73 7.60 -11.22
C SER A 132 -31.75 6.22 -10.55
N VAL A 133 -32.51 6.04 -9.47
CA VAL A 133 -32.57 4.78 -8.73
C VAL A 133 -33.99 4.33 -8.42
N ILE A 134 -34.98 5.22 -8.35
CA ILE A 134 -36.37 4.84 -8.08
C ILE A 134 -37.20 4.76 -9.38
N PRO A 135 -37.99 3.69 -9.57
CA PRO A 135 -38.99 3.63 -10.63
C PRO A 135 -40.07 4.70 -10.45
N LEU A 136 -40.31 5.51 -11.48
CA LEU A 136 -41.44 6.45 -11.52
C LEU A 136 -42.24 6.22 -12.79
N HIS A 137 -43.57 6.18 -12.69
CA HIS A 137 -44.43 5.98 -13.86
C HIS A 137 -44.29 7.10 -14.91
N THR A 138 -43.93 8.31 -14.46
CA THR A 138 -43.67 9.48 -15.31
C THR A 138 -42.40 9.36 -16.15
N ILE A 139 -41.49 8.46 -15.80
CA ILE A 139 -40.29 8.15 -16.60
C ILE A 139 -40.68 7.07 -17.62
N PRO A 140 -40.32 7.22 -18.92
CA PRO A 140 -40.55 6.18 -19.91
C PRO A 140 -39.96 4.84 -19.48
N ALA A 141 -40.66 3.72 -19.71
CA ALA A 141 -40.27 2.40 -19.22
C ALA A 141 -38.82 2.01 -19.59
N ALA A 142 -38.36 2.37 -20.80
CA ALA A 142 -36.98 2.13 -21.25
C ALA A 142 -35.92 2.85 -20.39
N ASN A 143 -36.27 4.00 -19.82
CA ASN A 143 -35.37 4.84 -19.03
C ASN A 143 -35.52 4.61 -17.52
N ARG A 144 -36.47 3.76 -17.09
CA ARG A 144 -36.65 3.44 -15.66
C ARG A 144 -35.48 2.60 -15.18
N THR A 145 -35.04 2.87 -13.95
CA THR A 145 -34.12 2.04 -13.19
C THR A 145 -34.88 1.34 -12.08
N GLY A 146 -34.70 0.04 -11.97
CA GLY A 146 -35.13 -0.78 -10.85
C GLY A 146 -34.32 -0.48 -9.60
N LEU A 147 -35.01 -0.60 -8.46
CA LEU A 147 -34.43 -0.55 -7.13
C LEU A 147 -34.57 -1.93 -6.51
N TRP A 148 -33.47 -2.53 -6.08
CA TRP A 148 -33.51 -3.70 -5.21
C TRP A 148 -33.00 -3.30 -3.82
N PHE A 149 -33.53 -3.92 -2.77
CA PHE A 149 -33.05 -3.71 -1.41
C PHE A 149 -33.24 -4.91 -0.49
N SER A 150 -32.45 -4.97 0.57
CA SER A 150 -32.64 -5.78 1.76
C SER A 150 -32.55 -4.87 3.00
N ASP A 151 -33.60 -4.86 3.82
CA ASP A 151 -33.77 -3.99 4.99
C ASP A 151 -34.62 -4.72 6.05
N GLU A 152 -34.12 -4.82 7.28
CA GLU A 152 -34.71 -5.58 8.40
C GLU A 152 -35.12 -7.04 8.10
N ALA A 153 -34.59 -7.63 7.03
CA ALA A 153 -34.84 -9.02 6.66
C ALA A 153 -33.92 -9.97 7.46
N SER A 154 -34.25 -11.28 7.51
CA SER A 154 -33.45 -12.28 8.24
C SER A 154 -32.02 -12.43 7.71
N ASP A 155 -31.77 -12.02 6.47
CA ASP A 155 -30.46 -11.92 5.82
C ASP A 155 -29.78 -10.55 6.02
N ALA A 156 -30.50 -9.54 6.52
CA ALA A 156 -30.02 -8.17 6.79
C ALA A 156 -29.36 -8.02 8.18
N ALA A 157 -28.73 -9.09 8.67
CA ALA A 157 -28.00 -9.12 9.92
C ALA A 157 -26.70 -9.91 9.75
N VAL A 158 -25.58 -9.45 10.32
CA VAL A 158 -24.27 -10.12 10.16
C VAL A 158 -23.48 -10.09 11.46
N GLY A 159 -22.85 -11.23 11.80
CA GLY A 159 -21.90 -11.36 12.90
C GLY A 159 -20.43 -11.25 12.45
N THR A 160 -19.51 -11.28 13.41
CA THR A 160 -18.06 -11.26 13.12
C THR A 160 -17.65 -12.51 12.33
N GLY A 161 -16.96 -12.32 11.22
CA GLY A 161 -16.53 -13.39 10.32
C GLY A 161 -17.66 -13.97 9.45
N GLU A 162 -18.92 -13.60 9.69
CA GLU A 162 -20.03 -14.05 8.88
C GLU A 162 -20.08 -13.31 7.54
N THR A 163 -20.67 -13.97 6.54
CA THR A 163 -20.87 -13.39 5.22
C THR A 163 -22.30 -13.64 4.74
N LYS A 164 -22.90 -12.61 4.14
CA LYS A 164 -24.19 -12.68 3.46
C LYS A 164 -23.98 -12.48 1.96
N VAL A 165 -24.52 -13.42 1.18
CA VAL A 165 -24.40 -13.43 -0.28
C VAL A 165 -25.80 -13.24 -0.86
N LEU A 166 -26.00 -12.15 -1.59
CA LEU A 166 -27.26 -11.79 -2.23
C LEU A 166 -27.07 -11.57 -3.73
N CYS A 167 -28.16 -11.64 -4.48
CA CYS A 167 -28.12 -11.55 -5.94
C CYS A 167 -29.07 -10.49 -6.46
N VAL A 168 -28.59 -9.74 -7.45
CA VAL A 168 -29.38 -8.76 -8.19
C VAL A 168 -29.21 -8.98 -9.67
N HIS A 169 -30.33 -8.98 -10.39
CA HIS A 169 -30.32 -8.96 -11.84
C HIS A 169 -30.29 -7.51 -12.34
N PHE A 170 -29.28 -7.19 -13.14
CA PHE A 170 -29.13 -5.93 -13.85
C PHE A 170 -29.48 -6.14 -15.33
N PRO A 171 -30.68 -5.75 -15.79
CA PRO A 171 -31.17 -6.10 -17.14
C PRO A 171 -30.74 -5.14 -18.25
N TYR A 172 -29.97 -4.09 -17.95
CA TYR A 172 -29.80 -2.95 -18.85
C TYR A 172 -28.62 -3.12 -19.80
N THR A 173 -28.85 -2.75 -21.07
CA THR A 173 -27.88 -2.86 -22.17
C THR A 173 -27.36 -1.51 -22.67
N ASP A 174 -27.80 -0.42 -22.07
CA ASP A 174 -27.54 0.98 -22.49
C ASP A 174 -26.37 1.64 -21.75
N ASN A 175 -25.38 0.83 -21.33
CA ASN A 175 -24.15 1.29 -20.68
C ASN A 175 -24.36 2.11 -19.39
N ARG A 176 -25.51 1.95 -18.73
CA ARG A 176 -25.79 2.65 -17.47
C ARG A 176 -24.94 2.10 -16.32
N THR A 177 -24.87 2.86 -15.24
CA THR A 177 -24.01 2.53 -14.08
C THR A 177 -24.73 1.56 -13.15
N PHE A 178 -24.10 0.44 -12.81
CA PHE A 178 -24.54 -0.39 -11.68
C PHE A 178 -24.02 0.23 -10.38
N LYS A 179 -24.89 0.32 -9.37
CA LYS A 179 -24.56 0.87 -8.05
C LYS A 179 -25.12 -0.04 -6.98
N ALA A 180 -24.37 -0.23 -5.90
CA ALA A 180 -24.85 -0.87 -4.68
C ALA A 180 -24.31 -0.12 -3.46
N THR A 181 -25.15 0.09 -2.45
CA THR A 181 -24.78 0.80 -1.22
C THR A 181 -25.22 0.01 0.00
N LEU A 182 -24.26 -0.25 0.87
CA LEU A 182 -24.42 -0.81 2.21
C LEU A 182 -24.40 0.33 3.24
N THR A 183 -25.29 0.29 4.24
CA THR A 183 -25.26 1.21 5.39
C THR A 183 -25.67 0.47 6.66
N TRP A 184 -25.14 0.90 7.79
CA TRP A 184 -25.56 0.40 9.10
C TRP A 184 -25.60 1.51 10.13
N ARG A 185 -26.35 1.27 11.21
CA ARG A 185 -26.37 2.14 12.38
C ARG A 185 -25.26 1.68 13.33
N ASP A 186 -24.09 2.27 13.16
CA ASP A 186 -22.99 2.07 14.10
C ASP A 186 -23.33 2.74 15.46
N PRO A 187 -23.05 2.10 16.62
CA PRO A 187 -23.30 2.69 17.93
C PRO A 187 -22.38 3.89 18.17
N ALA A 188 -22.78 4.73 19.13
CA ALA A 188 -21.98 5.89 19.49
C ALA A 188 -20.60 5.47 20.01
N ALA A 189 -19.55 6.09 19.48
CA ALA A 189 -18.20 5.94 20.00
C ALA A 189 -18.03 6.62 21.36
N GLY A 190 -17.02 6.19 22.12
CA GLY A 190 -16.62 6.89 23.33
C GLY A 190 -16.10 8.29 23.02
N ILE A 191 -16.27 9.23 23.96
CA ILE A 191 -15.97 10.67 23.77
C ILE A 191 -14.50 10.97 23.40
N ASN A 192 -13.58 10.06 23.73
CA ASN A 192 -12.15 10.16 23.43
C ASN A 192 -11.66 9.02 22.54
N ALA A 193 -12.56 8.35 21.82
CA ALA A 193 -12.17 7.27 20.92
C ALA A 193 -11.39 7.85 19.74
N MET A 194 -10.16 7.38 19.55
CA MET A 194 -9.32 7.77 18.41
C MET A 194 -9.95 7.36 17.06
N TRP A 195 -10.74 6.28 17.08
CA TRP A 195 -11.53 5.79 15.95
C TRP A 195 -12.99 5.69 16.37
N THR A 196 -13.91 6.20 15.56
CA THR A 196 -15.33 6.17 15.93
C THR A 196 -16.07 4.97 15.37
N LEU A 197 -15.53 4.26 14.38
CA LEU A 197 -16.15 3.07 13.82
C LEU A 197 -16.03 1.88 14.78
N ALA A 198 -17.16 1.46 15.36
CA ALA A 198 -17.24 0.33 16.27
C ALA A 198 -17.40 -1.00 15.52
N ASN A 199 -18.30 -1.02 14.54
CA ASN A 199 -18.54 -2.18 13.69
C ASN A 199 -18.10 -1.92 12.26
N ASP A 200 -17.36 -2.88 11.73
CA ASP A 200 -16.71 -2.85 10.44
C ASP A 200 -17.36 -3.90 9.53
N LEU A 201 -18.10 -3.42 8.54
CA LEU A 201 -18.74 -4.24 7.53
C LEU A 201 -18.14 -3.90 6.16
N ASP A 202 -17.69 -4.91 5.44
CA ASP A 202 -17.23 -4.73 4.06
C ASP A 202 -18.35 -5.05 3.06
N LEU A 203 -18.46 -4.26 2.00
CA LEU A 203 -19.23 -4.54 0.80
C LEU A 203 -18.29 -4.81 -0.37
N TYR A 204 -18.56 -5.89 -1.10
CA TYR A 204 -18.07 -5.99 -2.48
C TYR A 204 -19.07 -6.68 -3.38
N VAL A 205 -18.87 -6.50 -4.69
CA VAL A 205 -19.74 -6.99 -5.74
C VAL A 205 -18.92 -7.77 -6.76
N VAL A 206 -19.39 -8.97 -7.10
CA VAL A 206 -18.89 -9.75 -8.25
C VAL A 206 -19.77 -9.45 -9.45
N ALA A 207 -19.16 -8.88 -10.50
CA ALA A 207 -19.83 -8.57 -11.75
C ALA A 207 -19.97 -9.83 -12.65
N PRO A 208 -20.78 -9.79 -13.72
CA PRO A 208 -20.99 -10.93 -14.62
C PRO A 208 -19.73 -11.49 -15.28
N ASP A 209 -18.66 -10.69 -15.37
CA ASP A 209 -17.35 -11.08 -15.88
C ASP A 209 -16.44 -11.71 -14.81
N GLY A 210 -16.94 -11.93 -13.59
CA GLY A 210 -16.20 -12.46 -12.45
C GLY A 210 -15.34 -11.41 -11.73
N LYS A 211 -15.30 -10.16 -12.21
CA LYS A 211 -14.49 -9.10 -11.59
C LYS A 211 -15.13 -8.63 -10.28
N ARG A 212 -14.29 -8.41 -9.27
CA ARG A 212 -14.69 -7.89 -7.96
C ARG A 212 -14.53 -6.38 -7.86
N HIS A 213 -15.53 -5.73 -7.27
CA HIS A 213 -15.60 -4.30 -7.02
C HIS A 213 -15.91 -4.07 -5.54
N PHE A 214 -15.07 -3.33 -4.84
CA PHE A 214 -15.15 -3.14 -3.39
C PHE A 214 -15.73 -1.78 -3.03
N GLY A 215 -16.36 -1.69 -1.87
CA GLY A 215 -17.01 -0.49 -1.38
C GLY A 215 -16.01 0.65 -1.16
N ASN A 216 -16.45 1.85 -1.51
CA ASN A 216 -15.72 3.11 -1.35
C ASN A 216 -14.33 3.16 -1.99
N VAL A 217 -14.04 2.28 -2.95
CA VAL A 217 -12.83 2.35 -3.77
C VAL A 217 -13.10 3.27 -4.96
N PRO A 218 -12.35 4.39 -5.12
CA PRO A 218 -12.46 5.24 -6.29
C PRO A 218 -12.13 4.46 -7.57
N VAL A 219 -12.83 4.76 -8.67
CA VAL A 219 -12.73 4.01 -9.94
C VAL A 219 -11.31 4.06 -10.55
N GLU A 220 -10.51 5.07 -10.22
CA GLU A 220 -9.22 5.38 -10.87
C GLU A 220 -7.98 4.95 -10.06
N HIS A 221 -8.12 4.41 -8.85
CA HIS A 221 -6.99 4.31 -7.91
C HIS A 221 -6.42 2.87 -7.80
N THR A 222 -5.09 2.76 -7.93
CA THR A 222 -4.36 1.52 -8.22
C THR A 222 -3.82 0.77 -7.02
N VAL A 223 -4.17 1.11 -5.78
CA VAL A 223 -3.86 0.25 -4.62
C VAL A 223 -5.00 0.30 -3.62
N ARG A 224 -5.54 -0.89 -3.39
CA ARG A 224 -6.84 -1.15 -2.80
C ARG A 224 -6.66 -1.61 -1.36
N LEU A 225 -7.18 -0.87 -0.39
CA LEU A 225 -7.45 -1.39 0.96
C LEU A 225 -8.95 -1.35 1.24
N LYS A 226 -9.39 -2.20 2.17
CA LYS A 226 -10.77 -2.24 2.66
C LYS A 226 -11.10 -0.92 3.35
N ASP A 227 -12.34 -0.47 3.25
CA ASP A 227 -12.78 0.68 4.02
C ASP A 227 -13.10 0.26 5.45
N ALA A 228 -12.20 0.56 6.38
CA ALA A 228 -12.36 0.27 7.79
C ALA A 228 -12.76 1.51 8.61
N LEU A 229 -13.26 2.56 7.95
CA LEU A 229 -13.53 3.87 8.58
C LEU A 229 -15.01 4.25 8.50
N ASN A 230 -15.70 3.96 7.40
CA ASN A 230 -17.01 4.52 7.12
C ASN A 230 -18.15 3.56 7.47
N SER A 231 -19.21 4.07 8.11
CA SER A 231 -20.43 3.29 8.41
C SER A 231 -21.36 3.10 7.21
N HIS A 232 -20.78 3.13 6.02
CA HIS A 232 -21.45 2.91 4.75
C HIS A 232 -20.42 2.66 3.66
N GLU A 233 -20.77 1.81 2.71
CA GLU A 233 -19.93 1.46 1.59
C GLU A 233 -20.72 1.47 0.28
N LYS A 234 -20.20 2.14 -0.75
CA LYS A 234 -20.80 2.18 -2.09
C LYS A 234 -19.86 1.57 -3.12
N VAL A 235 -20.40 0.64 -3.91
CA VAL A 235 -19.80 0.14 -5.14
C VAL A 235 -20.43 0.85 -6.33
N ARG A 236 -19.60 1.38 -7.24
CA ARG A 236 -20.02 2.02 -8.50
C ARG A 236 -19.30 1.38 -9.67
N ILE A 237 -20.04 0.87 -10.64
CA ILE A 237 -19.52 0.22 -11.85
C ILE A 237 -20.10 0.94 -13.08
N PRO A 238 -19.39 1.95 -13.62
CA PRO A 238 -19.79 2.61 -14.85
C PRO A 238 -19.75 1.64 -16.03
N GLY A 239 -20.65 1.80 -16.99
CA GLY A 239 -20.72 0.92 -18.16
C GLY A 239 -20.95 -0.55 -17.81
N ALA A 240 -21.82 -0.79 -16.82
CA ALA A 240 -22.11 -2.12 -16.31
C ALA A 240 -22.76 -2.99 -17.39
N ARG A 241 -22.35 -4.27 -17.43
CA ARG A 241 -22.89 -5.25 -18.36
C ARG A 241 -24.21 -5.80 -17.83
N PRO A 242 -25.17 -6.15 -18.70
CA PRO A 242 -26.36 -6.87 -18.26
C PRO A 242 -25.96 -8.24 -17.68
N GLY A 243 -26.62 -8.67 -16.60
CA GLY A 243 -26.38 -9.98 -16.00
C GLY A 243 -26.73 -10.07 -14.52
N LEU A 244 -26.25 -11.13 -13.88
CA LEU A 244 -26.36 -11.32 -12.43
C LEU A 244 -25.13 -10.71 -11.75
N TYR A 245 -25.38 -9.89 -10.74
CA TYR A 245 -24.37 -9.34 -9.84
C TYR A 245 -24.52 -10.01 -8.47
N THR A 246 -23.42 -10.52 -7.93
CA THR A 246 -23.37 -11.09 -6.58
C THR A 246 -22.92 -10.01 -5.61
N LEU A 247 -23.77 -9.66 -4.65
CA LEU A 247 -23.47 -8.71 -3.59
C LEU A 247 -23.06 -9.48 -2.34
N VAL A 248 -21.93 -9.11 -1.75
CA VAL A 248 -21.40 -9.78 -0.58
C VAL A 248 -21.15 -8.79 0.54
N VAL A 249 -21.77 -9.06 1.69
CA VAL A 249 -21.60 -8.29 2.93
C VAL A 249 -20.82 -9.15 3.91
N VAL A 250 -19.69 -8.65 4.40
CA VAL A 250 -18.82 -9.35 5.36
C VAL A 250 -18.81 -8.60 6.67
N GLY A 251 -19.08 -9.29 7.78
CA GLY A 251 -18.88 -8.74 9.12
C GLY A 251 -17.42 -8.81 9.53
N ALA A 252 -16.58 -7.90 9.05
CA ALA A 252 -15.14 -7.91 9.35
C ALA A 252 -14.85 -7.81 10.85
N ARG A 253 -15.58 -6.93 11.54
CA ARG A 253 -15.52 -6.80 13.01
C ARG A 253 -16.88 -6.33 13.53
N VAL A 254 -17.59 -7.20 14.22
CA VAL A 254 -18.91 -6.91 14.82
C VAL A 254 -18.90 -7.39 16.27
N PRO A 255 -18.34 -6.61 17.21
CA PRO A 255 -18.15 -7.05 18.59
C PRO A 255 -19.46 -7.42 19.30
N ASN A 256 -20.56 -6.74 18.94
CA ASN A 256 -21.89 -6.97 19.50
C ASN A 256 -22.83 -7.51 18.40
N ALA A 257 -22.59 -8.74 17.97
CA ALA A 257 -23.37 -9.40 16.92
C ALA A 257 -24.76 -9.88 17.40
N PRO A 258 -25.74 -10.03 16.48
CA PRO A 258 -25.68 -9.64 15.07
C PRO A 258 -25.98 -8.14 14.88
N LEU A 259 -25.30 -7.51 13.91
CA LEU A 259 -25.56 -6.12 13.53
C LEU A 259 -26.51 -6.07 12.33
N LEU A 260 -27.57 -5.28 12.46
CA LEU A 260 -28.49 -4.99 11.36
C LEU A 260 -27.87 -4.00 10.36
N TYR A 261 -28.11 -4.23 9.08
CA TYR A 261 -27.70 -3.34 8.00
C TYR A 261 -28.84 -3.15 6.99
N ALA A 262 -28.70 -2.17 6.11
CA ALA A 262 -29.51 -2.03 4.91
C ALA A 262 -28.62 -2.02 3.67
N LEU A 263 -29.02 -2.76 2.65
CA LEU A 263 -28.33 -2.86 1.38
C LEU A 263 -29.31 -2.51 0.26
N THR A 264 -28.87 -1.68 -0.69
CA THR A 264 -29.64 -1.38 -1.91
C THR A 264 -28.77 -1.49 -3.14
N ALA A 265 -29.38 -1.82 -4.29
CA ALA A 265 -28.69 -1.86 -5.56
C ALA A 265 -29.59 -1.44 -6.73
N THR A 266 -28.98 -0.96 -7.80
CA THR A 266 -29.65 -0.72 -9.08
C THR A 266 -29.91 -2.06 -9.75
N GLY A 267 -31.18 -2.38 -10.00
CA GLY A 267 -31.58 -3.66 -10.61
C GLY A 267 -32.90 -4.18 -10.06
N ALA A 268 -33.15 -5.46 -10.28
CA ALA A 268 -34.34 -6.17 -9.82
C ALA A 268 -33.94 -7.49 -9.14
N PRO A 269 -34.85 -8.11 -8.36
CA PRO A 269 -34.67 -9.49 -7.94
C PRO A 269 -34.40 -10.40 -9.16
N PRO A 270 -33.58 -11.45 -9.02
CA PRO A 270 -33.34 -12.41 -10.09
C PRO A 270 -34.66 -13.13 -10.48
N PRO A 271 -34.88 -13.43 -11.78
CA PRO A 271 -36.09 -14.10 -12.24
C PRO A 271 -36.20 -15.54 -11.69
N MET A 272 -37.37 -15.91 -11.14
CA MET A 272 -37.70 -17.31 -10.78
C MET A 272 -37.96 -18.16 -12.05
N PRO A 273 -37.59 -19.46 -12.11
CA PRO A 273 -37.28 -20.37 -11.02
C PRO A 273 -35.77 -20.63 -10.88
N ALA A 274 -34.98 -19.59 -10.68
CA ALA A 274 -33.55 -19.72 -10.36
C ALA A 274 -33.32 -20.07 -8.88
N HIS A 275 -33.94 -21.13 -8.36
CA HIS A 275 -33.40 -21.81 -7.17
C HIS A 275 -32.13 -22.62 -7.51
N THR A 276 -31.75 -22.71 -8.79
CA THR A 276 -30.54 -23.39 -9.28
C THR A 276 -29.47 -22.47 -9.87
N GLN A 277 -29.75 -21.18 -10.13
CA GLN A 277 -28.67 -20.20 -10.25
C GLN A 277 -28.41 -19.65 -8.84
N LEU A 278 -27.61 -20.38 -8.07
CA LEU A 278 -26.86 -19.75 -7.01
C LEU A 278 -26.18 -18.51 -7.60
N CYS A 279 -26.03 -17.48 -6.78
CA CYS A 279 -25.19 -16.34 -7.13
C CYS A 279 -23.89 -16.77 -7.78
N LEU A 280 -23.35 -15.94 -8.68
CA LEU A 280 -22.02 -16.20 -9.22
C LEU A 280 -21.09 -16.54 -8.06
N PRO A 281 -20.30 -17.62 -8.19
CA PRO A 281 -19.45 -18.07 -7.10
C PRO A 281 -18.59 -16.91 -6.65
N VAL A 282 -18.47 -16.76 -5.33
CA VAL A 282 -17.72 -15.66 -4.73
C VAL A 282 -16.24 -15.72 -5.11
N CYS A 283 -15.74 -16.93 -5.38
CA CYS A 283 -14.43 -17.21 -5.96
C CYS A 283 -14.61 -17.89 -7.34
N PRO A 284 -14.80 -17.12 -8.42
CA PRO A 284 -14.90 -17.71 -9.76
C PRO A 284 -13.56 -18.31 -10.21
N GLU A 285 -13.60 -19.35 -11.04
CA GLU A 285 -12.40 -19.96 -11.63
C GLU A 285 -11.72 -19.06 -12.67
N ALA A 286 -12.50 -18.21 -13.35
CA ALA A 286 -12.03 -17.27 -14.36
C ALA A 286 -12.71 -15.89 -14.19
N PRO A 287 -11.94 -14.78 -14.20
CA PRO A 287 -10.47 -14.74 -14.13
C PRO A 287 -9.95 -15.38 -12.85
N ALA A 288 -8.67 -15.79 -12.84
CA ALA A 288 -8.08 -16.48 -11.70
C ALA A 288 -8.36 -15.72 -10.39
N PRO A 289 -8.89 -16.39 -9.36
CA PRO A 289 -9.26 -15.72 -8.12
C PRO A 289 -8.00 -15.11 -7.48
N CYS A 290 -8.17 -13.96 -6.81
CA CYS A 290 -7.05 -13.21 -6.21
C CYS A 290 -5.91 -12.92 -7.20
N SER A 291 -6.28 -12.60 -8.44
CA SER A 291 -5.34 -12.26 -9.53
C SER A 291 -4.28 -13.33 -9.80
N GLY A 292 -4.48 -14.57 -9.35
CA GLY A 292 -3.49 -15.64 -9.44
C GLY A 292 -2.37 -15.60 -8.39
N HIS A 293 -2.36 -14.59 -7.50
CA HIS A 293 -1.31 -14.36 -6.50
C HIS A 293 -1.82 -14.52 -5.06
N GLY A 294 -2.85 -15.34 -4.86
CA GLY A 294 -3.43 -15.57 -3.55
C GLY A 294 -4.46 -16.70 -3.55
N SER A 295 -4.95 -17.04 -2.36
CA SER A 295 -6.07 -17.97 -2.18
C SER A 295 -7.34 -17.18 -1.87
N CYS A 296 -8.44 -17.57 -2.52
CA CYS A 296 -9.75 -16.96 -2.31
C CYS A 296 -10.57 -17.79 -1.32
N HIS A 297 -11.10 -17.14 -0.29
CA HIS A 297 -11.90 -17.81 0.72
C HIS A 297 -13.29 -18.15 0.15
N PRO A 298 -13.70 -19.44 0.14
CA PRO A 298 -14.85 -19.90 -0.64
C PRO A 298 -16.21 -19.30 -0.21
N GLN A 299 -16.33 -18.85 1.03
CA GLN A 299 -17.56 -18.26 1.58
C GLN A 299 -17.55 -16.74 1.54
N THR A 300 -16.38 -16.13 1.71
CA THR A 300 -16.26 -14.68 1.96
C THR A 300 -15.62 -13.94 0.81
N GLY A 301 -15.08 -14.64 -0.20
CA GLY A 301 -14.37 -14.06 -1.33
C GLY A 301 -13.10 -13.31 -0.98
N ALA A 302 -12.73 -13.26 0.30
CA ALA A 302 -11.55 -12.53 0.74
C ALA A 302 -10.30 -13.21 0.21
N CYS A 303 -9.33 -12.40 -0.21
CA CYS A 303 -8.06 -12.91 -0.68
C CYS A 303 -7.02 -12.94 0.42
N SER A 304 -6.36 -14.09 0.58
CA SER A 304 -5.10 -14.20 1.29
C SER A 304 -3.97 -14.19 0.26
N CYS A 305 -3.24 -13.08 0.20
CA CYS A 305 -2.18 -12.91 -0.79
C CYS A 305 -0.93 -13.71 -0.45
N GLN A 306 -0.25 -14.17 -1.50
CA GLN A 306 1.10 -14.73 -1.40
C GLN A 306 2.09 -13.67 -0.90
N THR A 307 3.25 -14.11 -0.42
CA THR A 307 4.31 -13.20 0.05
C THR A 307 4.64 -12.15 -1.00
N HIS A 308 4.79 -10.89 -0.57
CA HIS A 308 5.02 -9.69 -1.39
C HIS A 308 3.84 -9.20 -2.24
N TRP A 309 2.76 -9.97 -2.37
CA TRP A 309 1.55 -9.52 -3.06
C TRP A 309 0.56 -8.91 -2.08
N TYR A 310 -0.13 -7.86 -2.49
CA TYR A 310 -1.06 -7.11 -1.67
C TYR A 310 -2.25 -6.55 -2.47
N GLY A 311 -3.20 -6.00 -1.72
CA GLY A 311 -4.45 -5.46 -2.24
C GLY A 311 -5.61 -6.45 -2.09
N LEU A 312 -6.84 -5.95 -2.25
CA LEU A 312 -8.08 -6.70 -2.03
C LEU A 312 -8.20 -7.96 -2.91
N ASP A 313 -7.53 -7.96 -4.05
CA ASP A 313 -7.47 -9.04 -5.03
C ASP A 313 -6.04 -9.49 -5.34
N CYS A 314 -5.05 -9.15 -4.50
CA CYS A 314 -3.64 -9.52 -4.70
C CYS A 314 -3.06 -9.13 -6.06
N ALA A 315 -3.57 -8.06 -6.67
CA ALA A 315 -3.14 -7.61 -7.99
C ALA A 315 -1.80 -6.83 -7.99
N HIS A 316 -1.24 -6.53 -6.81
CA HIS A 316 -0.09 -5.63 -6.68
C HIS A 316 1.06 -6.32 -5.96
N GLU A 317 2.26 -6.23 -6.53
CA GLU A 317 3.49 -6.70 -5.90
C GLU A 317 4.23 -5.53 -5.24
N ALA A 318 4.77 -5.76 -4.04
CA ALA A 318 5.56 -4.77 -3.31
C ALA A 318 6.90 -4.54 -4.00
N THR A 319 7.14 -3.29 -4.41
CA THR A 319 8.39 -2.93 -5.09
C THR A 319 9.57 -3.01 -4.12
N GLU A 320 10.69 -3.59 -4.54
CA GLU A 320 11.88 -3.71 -3.70
C GLU A 320 12.67 -2.40 -3.64
N LEU A 321 13.00 -1.96 -2.43
CA LEU A 321 13.88 -0.82 -2.17
C LEU A 321 15.29 -1.34 -1.92
N VAL A 322 16.21 -1.01 -2.82
CA VAL A 322 17.62 -1.41 -2.73
C VAL A 322 18.40 -0.37 -1.92
N SER A 323 19.24 -0.83 -0.98
CA SER A 323 20.11 0.05 -0.16
C SER A 323 20.94 1.00 -1.04
N GLY A 324 20.89 2.30 -0.72
CA GLY A 324 21.59 3.37 -1.45
C GLY A 324 20.90 3.84 -2.74
N SER A 325 19.81 3.20 -3.17
CA SER A 325 19.02 3.65 -4.31
C SER A 325 17.97 4.71 -3.91
N ARG A 326 17.53 5.50 -4.89
CA ARG A 326 16.44 6.47 -4.74
C ARG A 326 15.28 6.04 -5.64
N THR A 327 14.08 5.93 -5.06
CA THR A 327 12.88 5.51 -5.77
C THR A 327 11.82 6.60 -5.67
N ASP A 328 11.45 7.18 -6.82
CA ASP A 328 10.37 8.16 -6.90
C ASP A 328 9.06 7.43 -7.16
N VAL A 329 8.02 7.77 -6.40
CA VAL A 329 6.70 7.16 -6.52
C VAL A 329 5.60 8.20 -6.40
N GLU A 330 4.61 8.09 -7.28
CA GLU A 330 3.34 8.78 -7.14
C GLU A 330 2.36 7.91 -6.34
N VAL A 331 1.83 8.51 -5.28
CA VAL A 331 0.83 7.91 -4.40
C VAL A 331 -0.48 8.71 -4.57
N PRO A 332 -1.49 8.15 -5.25
CA PRO A 332 -2.78 8.79 -5.40
C PRO A 332 -3.47 9.08 -4.07
N ILE A 333 -4.37 10.07 -4.04
CA ILE A 333 -5.21 10.33 -2.86
C ILE A 333 -5.96 9.08 -2.42
N GLN A 334 -6.18 8.95 -1.11
CA GLN A 334 -6.88 7.83 -0.50
C GLN A 334 -6.29 6.44 -0.80
N SER A 335 -5.04 6.35 -1.28
CA SER A 335 -4.41 5.08 -1.65
C SER A 335 -3.15 4.78 -0.85
N TRP A 336 -2.70 3.53 -0.92
CA TRP A 336 -1.42 3.10 -0.36
C TRP A 336 -0.42 2.80 -1.49
N ARG A 337 0.87 2.79 -1.17
CA ARG A 337 1.90 2.14 -1.97
C ARG A 337 2.78 1.34 -1.04
N TYR A 338 3.01 0.08 -1.38
CA TYR A 338 3.82 -0.80 -0.56
C TYR A 338 5.13 -1.15 -1.25
N PHE A 339 6.16 -1.23 -0.43
CA PHE A 339 7.51 -1.59 -0.81
C PHE A 339 8.04 -2.64 0.14
N ARG A 340 9.11 -3.33 -0.27
CA ARG A 340 9.82 -4.28 0.56
C ARG A 340 11.30 -3.93 0.67
N ILE A 341 11.90 -4.25 1.80
CA ILE A 341 13.33 -4.16 2.04
C ILE A 341 13.79 -5.56 2.42
N ALA A 342 14.71 -6.13 1.66
CA ALA A 342 15.35 -7.39 2.01
C ALA A 342 16.40 -7.15 3.11
N THR A 343 16.38 -7.99 4.13
CA THR A 343 17.37 -7.95 5.22
C THR A 343 17.97 -9.33 5.43
N ASP A 344 19.18 -9.37 5.98
CA ASP A 344 19.90 -10.60 6.27
C ASP A 344 20.27 -10.70 7.76
N ARG A 345 20.96 -11.79 8.14
CA ARG A 345 21.40 -12.01 9.52
C ARG A 345 22.48 -11.05 10.00
N LEU A 346 23.15 -10.36 9.08
CA LEU A 346 24.17 -9.39 9.40
C LEU A 346 23.58 -7.99 9.57
N THR A 347 22.35 -7.74 9.10
CA THR A 347 21.71 -6.43 9.15
C THR A 347 21.52 -5.97 10.59
N THR A 348 22.03 -4.77 10.90
CA THR A 348 21.94 -4.14 12.23
C THR A 348 21.01 -2.95 12.26
N ASN A 349 20.92 -2.18 11.19
CA ASN A 349 20.09 -0.98 11.14
C ASN A 349 19.43 -0.84 9.77
N VAL A 350 18.20 -0.35 9.75
CA VAL A 350 17.48 0.03 8.54
C VAL A 350 16.96 1.45 8.73
N ASP A 351 17.38 2.35 7.83
CA ASP A 351 16.89 3.71 7.77
C ASP A 351 16.06 3.89 6.50
N VAL A 352 14.82 4.36 6.65
CA VAL A 352 13.94 4.72 5.53
C VAL A 352 13.67 6.22 5.58
N TYR A 353 14.07 6.89 4.51
CA TYR A 353 13.87 8.31 4.31
C TYR A 353 12.86 8.54 3.19
N MET A 354 11.85 9.35 3.46
CA MET A 354 10.86 9.79 2.50
C MET A 354 10.95 11.31 2.34
N GLN A 355 11.44 11.75 1.18
CA GLN A 355 11.43 13.15 0.79
C GLN A 355 10.14 13.45 0.03
N ARG A 356 9.46 14.53 0.39
CA ARG A 356 8.33 15.04 -0.40
C ARG A 356 8.88 15.82 -1.58
N LEU A 357 8.44 15.48 -2.80
CA LEU A 357 8.79 16.24 -4.01
C LEU A 357 7.74 17.32 -4.32
N GLU A 358 6.63 17.31 -3.60
CA GLU A 358 5.56 18.30 -3.68
C GLU A 358 5.13 18.76 -2.29
N ASP A 359 4.87 20.06 -2.15
CA ASP A 359 4.54 20.67 -0.85
C ASP A 359 3.06 20.55 -0.48
N ARG A 360 2.23 20.01 -1.38
CA ARG A 360 0.76 20.08 -1.28
C ARG A 360 0.13 18.84 -0.67
N ALA A 361 0.84 17.72 -0.66
CA ALA A 361 0.34 16.45 -0.13
C ALA A 361 0.97 16.16 1.24
N ASP A 362 0.22 15.40 2.04
CA ASP A 362 0.63 14.91 3.36
C ASP A 362 0.74 13.38 3.31
N PRO A 363 1.84 12.84 2.73
CA PRO A 363 2.09 11.42 2.74
C PRO A 363 2.59 10.98 4.11
N ASP A 364 1.94 9.97 4.66
CA ASP A 364 2.30 9.30 5.90
C ASP A 364 3.17 8.06 5.58
N LEU A 365 4.18 7.80 6.40
CA LEU A 365 5.10 6.67 6.23
C LEU A 365 4.89 5.62 7.33
N TYR A 366 4.80 4.36 6.94
CA TYR A 366 4.58 3.23 7.84
C TYR A 366 5.57 2.11 7.55
N ILE A 367 5.96 1.40 8.59
CA ILE A 367 6.85 0.24 8.51
C ILE A 367 6.17 -0.95 9.16
N GLY A 368 6.20 -2.11 8.51
CA GLY A 368 5.72 -3.39 9.03
C GLY A 368 6.86 -4.42 9.07
N LYS A 369 6.87 -5.26 10.12
CA LYS A 369 7.85 -6.34 10.31
C LYS A 369 7.24 -7.66 9.82
N GLY A 370 7.70 -8.19 8.68
CA GLY A 370 7.18 -9.43 8.09
C GLY A 370 5.75 -9.36 7.50
N THR A 371 5.01 -8.28 7.76
CA THR A 371 3.66 -8.04 7.22
C THR A 371 3.56 -6.62 6.67
N PHE A 372 2.63 -6.41 5.72
CA PHE A 372 2.31 -5.07 5.25
C PHE A 372 1.74 -4.23 6.39
N PRO A 373 2.27 -3.02 6.63
CA PRO A 373 1.69 -2.16 7.65
C PRO A 373 0.34 -1.62 7.18
N ASP A 374 -0.54 -1.38 8.15
CA ASP A 374 -1.72 -0.57 7.95
C ASP A 374 -1.75 0.52 9.03
N ARG A 375 -2.84 1.27 9.08
CA ARG A 375 -3.00 2.38 10.01
C ARG A 375 -3.08 1.94 11.48
N HIS A 376 -3.60 0.75 11.72
CA HIS A 376 -3.82 0.16 13.02
C HIS A 376 -2.63 -0.69 13.46
N VAL A 377 -1.95 -1.33 12.50
CA VAL A 377 -0.86 -2.29 12.74
C VAL A 377 0.38 -1.85 11.96
N SER A 378 1.33 -1.24 12.68
CA SER A 378 2.64 -0.86 12.15
C SER A 378 3.71 -1.00 13.23
N PHE A 379 4.92 -1.38 12.82
CA PHE A 379 6.12 -1.37 13.65
C PHE A 379 6.59 0.06 13.96
N GLN A 380 6.62 0.91 12.95
CA GLN A 380 6.84 2.36 13.10
C GLN A 380 5.92 3.12 12.16
N LYS A 381 5.56 4.34 12.54
CA LYS A 381 4.76 5.23 11.72
C LYS A 381 5.11 6.69 11.95
N ASP A 382 4.98 7.47 10.90
CA ASP A 382 4.99 8.92 10.92
C ASP A 382 3.64 9.40 10.36
N GLU A 383 2.71 9.68 11.28
CA GLU A 383 1.35 10.19 11.01
C GLU A 383 1.19 11.65 11.45
N ASN A 384 2.29 12.30 11.84
CA ASN A 384 2.19 13.67 12.30
C ASN A 384 1.90 14.56 11.10
N CYS A 385 0.84 15.35 11.25
CA CYS A 385 0.55 16.51 10.44
C CYS A 385 1.67 17.53 10.70
N ASP A 386 2.85 17.28 10.16
CA ASP A 386 3.97 18.19 10.30
C ASP A 386 3.50 19.50 9.66
N PRO A 387 3.57 20.65 10.37
CA PRO A 387 3.26 21.93 9.77
C PRO A 387 4.01 21.97 8.44
N CYS A 388 3.35 22.42 7.37
CA CYS A 388 3.71 22.18 5.96
C CYS A 388 5.17 22.49 5.53
N GLY A 389 6.08 22.83 6.45
CA GLY A 389 7.51 23.08 6.27
C GLY A 389 8.51 21.99 6.66
N ARG A 390 8.16 20.77 7.11
CA ARG A 390 9.18 19.67 7.11
C ARG A 390 9.22 18.97 5.76
N ALA A 391 10.26 19.22 4.96
CA ALA A 391 10.39 18.67 3.60
C ALA A 391 10.56 17.13 3.52
N ALA A 392 10.72 16.44 4.65
CA ALA A 392 10.97 15.01 4.67
C ALA A 392 10.62 14.31 5.98
N ASN A 393 10.10 13.09 5.84
CA ASN A 393 9.82 12.15 6.91
C ASN A 393 10.98 11.15 6.97
N LYS A 394 11.46 10.83 8.18
CA LYS A 394 12.54 9.85 8.38
C LYS A 394 12.16 8.90 9.50
N LEU A 395 12.10 7.60 9.18
CA LEU A 395 11.97 6.52 10.15
C LEU A 395 13.27 5.71 10.17
N ALA A 396 13.80 5.43 11.35
CA ALA A 396 15.09 4.77 11.56
C ALA A 396 15.00 3.83 12.76
N TRP A 397 15.55 2.61 12.63
CA TRP A 397 15.48 1.64 13.72
C TRP A 397 16.55 0.56 13.71
N ASN A 398 17.10 0.31 14.90
CA ASN A 398 18.04 -0.76 15.14
C ASN A 398 17.32 -2.13 15.18
N LEU A 399 17.88 -3.11 14.48
CA LEU A 399 17.42 -4.49 14.43
C LEU A 399 18.00 -5.29 15.60
N ASN A 400 17.55 -4.98 16.82
CA ASN A 400 17.94 -5.75 18.01
C ASN A 400 17.08 -7.01 18.22
N ASP A 401 15.91 -7.10 17.58
CA ASP A 401 14.92 -8.17 17.75
C ASP A 401 15.08 -9.36 16.79
N GLY A 402 16.32 -9.61 16.35
CA GLY A 402 16.66 -10.69 15.43
C GLY A 402 16.31 -10.40 13.96
N PRO A 403 17.07 -10.98 13.00
CA PRO A 403 16.89 -10.72 11.58
C PRO A 403 15.57 -11.28 11.08
N GLN A 404 14.80 -10.47 10.36
CA GLN A 404 13.70 -10.92 9.51
C GLN A 404 14.21 -11.09 8.08
N GLU A 405 13.51 -11.87 7.25
CA GLU A 405 13.84 -11.93 5.83
C GLU A 405 13.46 -10.61 5.12
N PHE A 406 12.35 -9.98 5.52
CA PHE A 406 11.86 -8.75 4.89
C PHE A 406 11.16 -7.78 5.86
N TYR A 407 11.33 -6.49 5.58
CA TYR A 407 10.51 -5.39 6.10
C TYR A 407 9.63 -4.84 5.00
N TYR A 408 8.42 -4.40 5.34
CA TYR A 408 7.52 -3.73 4.40
C TYR A 408 7.39 -2.25 4.75
N VAL A 409 7.46 -1.40 3.73
CA VAL A 409 7.24 0.04 3.85
C VAL A 409 5.91 0.36 3.19
N GLY A 410 5.02 1.05 3.89
CA GLY A 410 3.77 1.58 3.35
C GLY A 410 3.83 3.10 3.30
N VAL A 411 3.55 3.69 2.14
CA VAL A 411 3.29 5.13 2.00
C VAL A 411 1.79 5.32 1.80
N LYS A 412 1.17 6.13 2.65
CA LYS A 412 -0.26 6.44 2.60
C LYS A 412 -0.45 7.91 2.30
N VAL A 413 -1.24 8.20 1.26
CA VAL A 413 -1.78 9.55 1.08
C VAL A 413 -3.25 9.53 1.49
N THR A 414 -3.55 10.20 2.60
CA THR A 414 -4.91 10.21 3.13
C THR A 414 -5.80 11.18 2.35
N CYS A 415 -5.34 12.42 2.13
CA CYS A 415 -6.17 13.44 1.50
C CYS A 415 -5.46 14.39 0.54
N CYS A 416 -6.35 15.12 -0.13
CA CYS A 416 -6.19 16.46 -0.66
C CYS A 416 -5.42 16.57 -1.97
N PHE A 417 -4.24 15.97 -2.10
CA PHE A 417 -3.51 15.90 -3.37
C PHE A 417 -2.76 14.58 -3.47
N PRO A 418 -2.60 14.01 -4.68
CA PRO A 418 -1.65 12.93 -4.86
C PRO A 418 -0.27 13.41 -4.40
N ALA A 419 0.52 12.52 -3.80
CA ALA A 419 1.88 12.84 -3.38
C ALA A 419 2.88 12.20 -4.33
N THR A 420 3.83 13.00 -4.82
CA THR A 420 5.06 12.46 -5.37
C THR A 420 6.12 12.46 -4.27
N VAL A 421 6.62 11.29 -3.91
CA VAL A 421 7.66 11.13 -2.88
C VAL A 421 8.87 10.40 -3.41
N ARG A 422 10.03 10.71 -2.84
CA ARG A 422 11.29 10.02 -3.08
C ARG A 422 11.67 9.21 -1.85
N LEU A 423 11.72 7.90 -2.00
CA LEU A 423 12.17 6.98 -0.98
C LEU A 423 13.66 6.70 -1.14
N HIS A 424 14.38 6.71 -0.02
CA HIS A 424 15.78 6.30 0.08
C HIS A 424 15.93 5.38 1.28
N VAL A 425 16.52 4.20 1.06
CA VAL A 425 16.76 3.23 2.13
C VAL A 425 18.26 3.04 2.34
N THR A 426 18.68 2.99 3.60
CA THR A 426 20.03 2.59 4.01
C THR A 426 19.92 1.35 4.88
N VAL A 427 20.49 0.24 4.41
CA VAL A 427 20.63 -0.99 5.18
C VAL A 427 22.07 -1.08 5.67
N THR A 428 22.27 -1.12 6.98
CA THR A 428 23.59 -1.26 7.61
C THR A 428 23.73 -2.69 8.11
N THR A 429 24.86 -3.32 7.82
CA THR A 429 25.20 -4.66 8.30
C THR A 429 26.36 -4.61 9.29
N LYS A 430 26.36 -5.48 10.29
CA LYS A 430 27.56 -5.87 11.03
C LYS A 430 28.60 -6.31 10.02
N LEU A 431 29.74 -5.64 10.02
CA LEU A 431 30.96 -6.26 9.50
C LEU A 431 31.11 -7.59 10.25
N PRO A 432 31.26 -8.73 9.56
CA PRO A 432 31.65 -9.95 10.26
C PRO A 432 32.94 -9.63 11.04
N PRO A 433 33.12 -10.15 12.26
CA PRO A 433 34.37 -9.97 12.98
C PRO A 433 35.49 -10.41 12.03
N VAL A 434 36.32 -9.44 11.62
CA VAL A 434 37.54 -9.76 10.90
C VAL A 434 38.32 -10.64 11.87
N PRO A 435 38.63 -11.88 11.50
CA PRO A 435 39.49 -12.72 12.31
C PRO A 435 40.85 -12.01 12.33
N HIS A 436 41.16 -11.38 13.45
CA HIS A 436 42.53 -11.01 13.75
C HIS A 436 43.30 -12.32 13.90
N VAL A 437 44.00 -12.74 12.84
CA VAL A 437 45.04 -13.75 12.98
C VAL A 437 46.27 -12.99 13.45
N ASP A 438 46.38 -12.80 14.77
CA ASP A 438 47.61 -12.32 15.37
C ASP A 438 48.66 -13.42 15.27
N GLY A 439 49.74 -13.14 14.53
CA GLY A 439 50.95 -13.95 14.51
C GLY A 439 50.80 -15.31 13.80
N ILE A 440 50.87 -15.31 12.47
CA ILE A 440 51.31 -16.52 11.76
C ILE A 440 52.82 -16.64 11.98
N ALA A 441 53.23 -17.48 12.93
CA ALA A 441 54.62 -17.86 13.09
C ALA A 441 55.00 -18.79 11.93
N LEU A 442 55.79 -18.28 10.99
CA LEU A 442 56.50 -19.13 10.02
C LEU A 442 57.76 -19.65 10.70
N GLU A 443 57.81 -20.94 11.00
CA GLU A 443 59.03 -21.56 11.52
C GLU A 443 60.12 -21.57 10.42
N PRO A 444 61.36 -21.16 10.73
CA PRO A 444 62.43 -21.12 9.75
C PRO A 444 63.06 -22.50 9.62
N TYR A 445 62.62 -23.32 8.67
CA TYR A 445 63.40 -24.50 8.26
C TYR A 445 63.38 -24.75 6.75
N GLY A 446 64.55 -24.53 6.14
CA GLY A 446 65.11 -25.30 5.01
C GLY A 446 64.50 -25.10 3.63
N THR A 447 65.20 -24.37 2.75
CA THR A 447 65.29 -24.45 1.26
C THR A 447 64.03 -24.71 0.40
N GLY A 448 62.83 -24.76 0.95
CA GLY A 448 61.55 -24.86 0.26
C GLY A 448 60.79 -23.54 0.38
N SER A 449 59.99 -23.23 -0.64
CA SER A 449 59.05 -22.10 -0.65
C SER A 449 58.16 -22.11 0.60
N PRO A 450 57.94 -20.97 1.28
CA PRO A 450 57.14 -20.92 2.50
C PRO A 450 55.69 -21.31 2.21
N GLU A 451 55.16 -22.26 2.97
CA GLU A 451 53.77 -22.71 2.88
C GLU A 451 52.90 -21.95 3.90
N LEU A 452 51.79 -21.37 3.42
CA LEU A 452 50.77 -20.74 4.27
C LEU A 452 49.52 -21.62 4.31
N THR A 453 49.16 -22.11 5.50
CA THR A 453 47.94 -22.91 5.69
C THR A 453 46.82 -22.02 6.22
N LEU A 454 45.78 -21.78 5.42
CA LEU A 454 44.59 -21.03 5.82
C LEU A 454 43.48 -21.99 6.30
N PRO A 455 42.71 -21.64 7.35
CA PRO A 455 41.53 -22.42 7.75
C PRO A 455 40.44 -22.38 6.66
N LEU A 456 39.51 -23.35 6.69
CA LEU A 456 38.39 -23.44 5.75
C LEU A 456 37.36 -22.33 6.00
N TRP A 457 37.01 -21.56 4.95
CA TRP A 457 35.96 -20.53 5.02
C TRP A 457 34.81 -20.87 4.06
N PRO A 458 33.54 -20.77 4.49
CA PRO A 458 32.39 -21.15 3.67
C PRO A 458 31.95 -20.11 2.63
N ALA A 459 32.66 -18.99 2.43
CA ALA A 459 32.30 -17.92 1.48
C ALA A 459 33.55 -17.18 0.94
N PRO A 460 33.47 -16.46 -0.20
CA PRO A 460 34.60 -15.69 -0.72
C PRO A 460 34.94 -14.53 0.22
N HIS A 461 36.12 -14.59 0.84
CA HIS A 461 36.65 -13.53 1.72
C HIS A 461 37.80 -12.78 1.04
N VAL A 462 37.90 -11.48 1.32
CA VAL A 462 39.08 -10.67 1.00
C VAL A 462 40.07 -10.78 2.16
N LEU A 463 41.25 -11.34 1.90
CA LEU A 463 42.33 -11.46 2.89
C LEU A 463 43.13 -10.14 2.93
N TYR A 464 43.19 -9.49 4.09
CA TYR A 464 44.06 -8.34 4.33
C TYR A 464 45.25 -8.76 5.20
N ILE A 465 46.47 -8.68 4.64
CA ILE A 465 47.71 -8.93 5.40
C ILE A 465 48.31 -7.58 5.79
N LYS A 466 48.21 -7.20 7.06
CA LYS A 466 48.75 -5.94 7.58
C LYS A 466 50.05 -6.24 8.34
N GLY A 467 51.16 -5.59 7.96
CA GLY A 467 52.43 -5.63 8.72
C GLY A 467 53.52 -6.59 8.23
N ALA A 468 53.39 -7.21 7.05
CA ALA A 468 54.49 -7.98 6.46
C ALA A 468 55.48 -7.04 5.76
N SER A 469 56.65 -6.81 6.37
CA SER A 469 57.79 -6.13 5.73
C SER A 469 58.63 -7.14 4.94
N PHE A 470 58.70 -6.98 3.62
CA PHE A 470 59.60 -7.76 2.77
C PHE A 470 60.89 -6.97 2.53
N SER A 471 62.04 -7.52 2.92
CA SER A 471 63.34 -6.96 2.54
C SER A 471 64.02 -7.87 1.51
N LEU A 472 64.45 -7.27 0.39
CA LEU A 472 65.26 -7.94 -0.61
C LEU A 472 66.71 -7.92 -0.12
N SER A 473 67.27 -9.11 0.15
CA SER A 473 68.70 -9.20 0.43
C SER A 473 69.47 -9.16 -0.90
N SER A 474 70.28 -8.11 -1.04
CA SER A 474 71.20 -7.82 -2.15
C SER A 474 70.63 -7.19 -3.42
N SER A 475 71.45 -6.30 -3.99
CA SER A 475 71.14 -5.32 -5.04
C SER A 475 70.56 -5.95 -6.31
N VAL A 476 69.25 -5.79 -6.51
CA VAL A 476 68.59 -6.00 -7.80
C VAL A 476 67.88 -4.69 -8.16
N SER A 477 68.42 -3.99 -9.16
CA SER A 477 67.70 -2.89 -9.82
C SER A 477 66.64 -3.52 -10.72
N VAL A 478 65.37 -3.44 -10.34
CA VAL A 478 64.25 -3.80 -11.21
C VAL A 478 63.76 -2.51 -11.87
N GLU A 479 63.94 -2.37 -13.19
CA GLU A 479 63.26 -1.35 -13.98
C GLU A 479 61.94 -1.93 -14.52
N GLY A 480 60.85 -1.73 -13.78
CA GLY A 480 59.50 -2.10 -14.21
C GLY A 480 58.56 -2.50 -13.04
N PRO A 481 57.23 -2.43 -13.22
CA PRO A 481 56.26 -2.87 -12.21
C PRO A 481 56.30 -4.39 -12.05
N CYS A 482 56.58 -4.88 -10.84
CA CYS A 482 56.48 -6.32 -10.51
C CYS A 482 55.05 -6.69 -10.09
N ALA A 483 54.55 -7.82 -10.58
CA ALA A 483 53.31 -8.43 -10.08
C ALA A 483 53.63 -9.63 -9.17
N VAL A 484 52.90 -9.77 -8.06
CA VAL A 484 52.98 -10.94 -7.17
C VAL A 484 51.76 -11.80 -7.43
N SER A 485 51.98 -13.08 -7.73
CA SER A 485 50.89 -14.05 -7.95
C SER A 485 50.97 -15.17 -6.92
N PHE A 486 49.81 -15.58 -6.40
CA PHE A 486 49.71 -16.77 -5.55
C PHE A 486 49.09 -17.89 -6.37
N ARG A 487 49.77 -19.03 -6.43
CA ARG A 487 49.27 -20.22 -7.11
C ARG A 487 48.84 -21.24 -6.06
N ALA A 488 47.58 -21.65 -6.10
CA ALA A 488 47.09 -22.71 -5.22
C ALA A 488 47.35 -24.08 -5.87
N ALA A 489 47.56 -25.13 -5.06
CA ALA A 489 47.86 -26.49 -5.52
C ALA A 489 46.83 -27.11 -6.51
N GLY A 490 45.66 -26.49 -6.70
CA GLY A 490 44.62 -26.87 -7.68
C GLY A 490 44.56 -26.01 -8.96
N GLY A 491 45.58 -25.20 -9.27
CA GLY A 491 45.67 -24.44 -10.52
C GLY A 491 44.93 -23.08 -10.55
N ALA A 492 44.24 -22.70 -9.47
CA ALA A 492 43.69 -21.35 -9.33
C ALA A 492 44.80 -20.32 -9.07
N VAL A 493 44.79 -19.23 -9.83
CA VAL A 493 45.75 -18.14 -9.74
C VAL A 493 45.07 -16.94 -9.10
N TYR A 494 45.66 -16.40 -8.04
CA TYR A 494 45.25 -15.12 -7.45
C TYR A 494 46.23 -14.05 -7.92
N MET A 495 45.70 -13.00 -8.55
CA MET A 495 46.49 -11.83 -8.92
C MET A 495 46.39 -10.78 -7.81
N CYS A 496 47.55 -10.30 -7.35
CA CYS A 496 47.62 -9.23 -6.37
C CYS A 496 48.36 -8.03 -6.98
N THR A 497 47.75 -6.86 -6.84
CA THR A 497 48.30 -5.62 -7.39
C THR A 497 49.21 -4.96 -6.36
N VAL A 498 50.47 -4.70 -6.73
CA VAL A 498 51.42 -3.95 -5.92
C VAL A 498 51.60 -2.57 -6.55
N PHE A 499 51.28 -1.50 -5.82
CA PHE A 499 51.57 -0.14 -6.26
C PHE A 499 53.00 0.24 -5.87
N SER A 500 53.73 0.87 -6.79
CA SER A 500 55.07 1.38 -6.53
C SER A 500 55.04 2.44 -5.43
N GLY A 501 55.76 2.21 -4.33
CA GLY A 501 55.95 3.20 -3.26
C GLY A 501 55.40 2.81 -1.88
N SER A 502 54.72 1.66 -1.73
CA SER A 502 54.30 1.14 -0.42
C SER A 502 54.56 -0.36 -0.29
N ALA A 503 55.19 -0.76 0.82
CA ALA A 503 55.44 -2.16 1.16
C ALA A 503 54.18 -2.84 1.72
N SER A 504 53.07 -2.79 0.98
CA SER A 504 51.78 -3.33 1.44
C SER A 504 50.99 -3.92 0.28
N ILE A 505 50.58 -5.18 0.42
CA ILE A 505 49.63 -5.85 -0.48
C ILE A 505 48.22 -5.43 -0.05
N ILE A 506 47.49 -4.73 -0.92
CA ILE A 506 46.18 -4.12 -0.55
C ILE A 506 44.99 -4.98 -1.02
N GLY A 507 45.20 -5.98 -1.87
CA GLY A 507 44.14 -6.93 -2.20
C GLY A 507 44.56 -7.99 -3.20
N CYS A 508 43.96 -9.17 -3.07
CA CYS A 508 44.10 -10.28 -4.02
C CYS A 508 42.71 -10.66 -4.51
N GLN A 509 42.56 -10.82 -5.82
CA GLN A 509 41.30 -11.25 -6.45
C GLN A 509 41.47 -12.67 -7.01
N LEU A 510 40.44 -13.49 -6.82
CA LEU A 510 40.34 -14.81 -7.45
C LEU A 510 40.08 -14.60 -8.95
N ASP A 511 40.83 -15.29 -9.82
CA ASP A 511 40.46 -15.37 -11.24
C ASP A 511 39.05 -16.02 -11.35
N PRO A 512 38.05 -15.32 -11.92
CA PRO A 512 36.68 -15.82 -12.02
C PRO A 512 36.52 -17.12 -12.85
N ALA A 513 37.57 -17.59 -13.52
CA ALA A 513 37.58 -18.89 -14.20
C ALA A 513 37.78 -20.11 -13.27
N ALA A 514 38.11 -19.91 -11.99
CA ALA A 514 38.39 -20.99 -11.04
C ALA A 514 37.13 -21.46 -10.28
N GLY A 515 36.68 -22.69 -10.55
CA GLY A 515 35.53 -23.32 -9.88
C GLY A 515 35.72 -23.68 -8.39
N ASP A 516 34.57 -23.84 -7.72
CA ASP A 516 34.19 -24.32 -6.36
C ASP A 516 35.21 -24.18 -5.18
N PRO A 517 34.87 -23.53 -4.03
CA PRO A 517 35.85 -23.09 -3.04
C PRO A 517 36.21 -24.08 -1.92
N LEU A 518 35.77 -25.34 -1.96
CA LEU A 518 35.86 -26.24 -0.79
C LEU A 518 37.05 -27.23 -0.84
N ALA A 519 38.27 -26.75 -0.55
CA ALA A 519 39.37 -27.60 -0.08
C ALA A 519 40.49 -26.77 0.55
N THR A 520 41.17 -27.34 1.56
CA THR A 520 42.43 -26.83 2.12
C THR A 520 43.45 -26.65 0.99
N ARG A 521 44.04 -25.45 0.82
CA ARG A 521 45.04 -25.21 -0.22
C ARG A 521 46.32 -24.66 0.36
N THR A 522 47.42 -25.32 0.06
CA THR A 522 48.77 -24.75 0.15
C THR A 522 48.90 -23.69 -0.96
N LEU A 523 49.32 -22.48 -0.58
CA LEU A 523 49.61 -21.39 -1.53
C LEU A 523 51.12 -21.28 -1.74
N THR A 524 51.56 -21.33 -2.99
CA THR A 524 52.96 -21.13 -3.37
C THR A 524 53.11 -19.73 -3.96
N LEU A 525 54.13 -18.99 -3.51
CA LEU A 525 54.44 -17.65 -3.98
C LEU A 525 55.24 -17.72 -5.29
N GLU A 526 54.74 -17.14 -6.38
CA GLU A 526 55.46 -16.99 -7.65
C GLU A 526 55.60 -15.50 -8.01
N LEU A 527 56.84 -15.06 -8.25
CA LEU A 527 57.18 -13.71 -8.70
C LEU A 527 57.33 -13.71 -10.23
N ALA A 528 56.53 -12.89 -10.92
CA ALA A 528 56.65 -12.68 -12.36
C ALA A 528 56.98 -11.21 -12.63
N CYS A 529 58.14 -10.96 -13.23
CA CYS A 529 58.57 -9.63 -13.67
C CYS A 529 58.54 -9.61 -15.19
N ASP A 530 57.69 -8.78 -15.80
CA ASP A 530 57.69 -8.60 -17.25
C ASP A 530 58.87 -7.74 -17.68
N GLY A 531 59.75 -8.30 -18.52
CA GLY A 531 60.82 -7.54 -19.18
C GLY A 531 62.18 -8.22 -19.26
N ALA A 532 62.28 -9.37 -19.93
CA ALA A 532 63.45 -9.73 -20.76
C ALA A 532 63.10 -10.97 -21.58
N GLY A 533 63.20 -10.87 -22.91
CA GLY A 533 63.12 -12.02 -23.79
C GLY A 533 64.10 -13.12 -23.37
N ALA A 534 63.57 -14.34 -23.30
CA ALA A 534 64.24 -15.64 -23.25
C ALA A 534 65.77 -15.68 -23.14
N SER A 535 66.27 -16.33 -22.08
CA SER A 535 66.98 -17.64 -22.12
C SER A 535 68.01 -17.78 -20.99
N GLY A 536 67.73 -18.66 -20.02
CA GLY A 536 68.68 -19.07 -18.98
C GLY A 536 67.99 -19.42 -17.66
N PRO A 537 68.47 -20.43 -16.89
CA PRO A 537 67.83 -20.81 -15.64
C PRO A 537 67.93 -19.65 -14.65
N GLY A 538 66.77 -19.17 -14.20
CA GLY A 538 66.66 -18.06 -13.25
C GLY A 538 67.43 -18.36 -11.97
N ARG A 539 68.26 -17.40 -11.54
CA ARG A 539 68.91 -17.44 -10.23
C ARG A 539 67.84 -17.45 -9.12
N PRO A 540 67.98 -18.27 -8.07
CA PRO A 540 67.07 -18.23 -6.94
C PRO A 540 67.21 -16.89 -6.19
N VAL A 541 66.08 -16.23 -5.93
CA VAL A 541 65.99 -15.06 -5.05
C VAL A 541 65.73 -15.58 -3.64
N THR A 542 66.65 -15.32 -2.71
CA THR A 542 66.49 -15.70 -1.30
C THR A 542 65.84 -14.56 -0.53
N LEU A 543 64.62 -14.78 -0.05
CA LEU A 543 63.92 -13.86 0.86
C LEU A 543 64.20 -14.28 2.30
N THR A 544 64.71 -13.36 3.12
CA THR A 544 64.95 -13.59 4.55
C THR A 544 63.90 -12.80 5.34
N LEU A 545 63.14 -13.49 6.19
CA LEU A 545 62.19 -12.85 7.11
C LEU A 545 62.92 -12.51 8.42
N GLU A 546 62.96 -11.24 8.80
CA GLU A 546 63.38 -10.84 10.15
C GLU A 546 62.15 -10.67 11.06
N PRO A 547 62.20 -11.14 12.32
CA PRO A 547 61.09 -10.99 13.25
C PRO A 547 60.86 -9.50 13.61
N PRO A 548 59.60 -9.09 13.85
CA PRO A 548 59.27 -7.70 14.12
C PRO A 548 59.94 -7.23 15.42
N GLN A 549 60.70 -6.14 15.33
CA GLN A 549 61.08 -5.36 16.51
C GLN A 549 59.83 -4.63 17.00
N VAL A 550 59.31 -5.04 18.15
CA VAL A 550 58.16 -4.38 18.80
C VAL A 550 58.62 -3.03 19.34
N THR A 551 58.43 -1.96 18.57
CA THR A 551 58.55 -0.59 19.07
C THR A 551 57.17 0.01 19.28
N GLY A 552 56.67 -0.09 20.52
CA GLY A 552 55.62 0.78 21.06
C GLY A 552 54.18 0.34 20.84
N VAL A 553 53.49 0.05 21.95
CA VAL A 553 52.02 0.01 22.00
C VAL A 553 51.52 1.45 22.10
N THR A 554 50.74 1.90 21.13
CA THR A 554 49.91 3.10 21.27
C THR A 554 48.45 2.68 21.16
N THR A 555 47.76 2.76 22.30
CA THR A 555 46.30 2.75 22.37
C THR A 555 45.77 4.04 21.76
N VAL A 556 44.98 3.93 20.70
CA VAL A 556 44.07 4.99 20.28
C VAL A 556 42.66 4.49 20.57
N ASP A 557 42.09 5.05 21.63
CA ASP A 557 40.68 4.95 21.95
C ASP A 557 39.82 5.40 20.77
N GLY A 558 38.68 4.73 20.58
CA GLY A 558 37.56 5.24 19.79
C GLY A 558 36.89 4.21 18.88
N GLN A 559 36.24 3.20 19.47
CA GLN A 559 34.98 2.68 18.92
C GLN A 559 33.82 3.24 19.72
#